data_AF-A0A371R5S4-F1
#
_entry.id   AF-A0A371R5S4-F1
#
_cell.length_a   1.000
_cell.length_b   1.000
_cell.length_c   1.000
_cell.angle_alpha   90.00
_cell.angle_beta   90.00
_cell.angle_gamma   90.00
#
_symmetry.space_group_name_H-M   'P 1'
#
loop_
_entity.id
_entity.type
_entity.pdbx_description
1 polymer ?
#
loop_
_entity_poly.entity_id
_entity_poly.type
_entity_poly.pdbx_seq_one_letter_code
_entity_poly.pdbx_strand_id
1 'polypeptide(L)'
;MEILVVLALITSAFFAWNMGHHYAGAVVGPAVGGGAITIKKGLLVAGALVLIGSLVSPVVKTYVQLTNLRPAGHYSALLSAAATTTLATYAKIPTSTIQLYTASLIGAALAVGAAVNLQLLAVLVAAWAAAPLTAYALAPLVSKLTPSNTKLLLRISMFLSALVLGLNDVSNAATSLVGVGIDFITAKGLAGFFMSIGLLTWGRRLVETIGGELGVSAPGHI
;
A
#
# COMPACT_ATOMS: atom_id res chain seq x y z
N MET A 1 -10.64 -21.94 16.54
CA MET A 1 -9.84 -21.76 15.31
C MET A 1 -10.59 -20.89 14.31
N GLU A 2 -11.87 -21.17 14.04
CA GLU A 2 -12.69 -20.38 13.09
C GLU A 2 -12.81 -18.89 13.45
N ILE A 3 -13.05 -18.54 14.71
CA ILE A 3 -13.19 -17.13 15.14
C ILE A 3 -11.93 -16.31 14.83
N LEU A 4 -10.72 -16.87 14.98
CA LEU A 4 -9.46 -16.16 14.72
C LEU A 4 -9.22 -15.95 13.22
N VAL A 5 -9.68 -16.87 12.38
CA VAL A 5 -9.63 -16.73 10.92
C VAL A 5 -10.59 -15.62 10.49
N VAL A 6 -11.81 -15.58 11.03
CA VAL A 6 -12.78 -14.49 10.78
C VAL A 6 -12.20 -13.14 11.20
N LEU A 7 -11.59 -13.07 12.39
CA LEU A 7 -10.95 -11.86 12.87
C LEU A 7 -9.77 -11.43 11.96
N ALA A 8 -8.94 -12.37 11.50
CA ALA A 8 -7.85 -12.08 10.56
C ALA A 8 -8.38 -11.60 9.20
N LEU A 9 -9.50 -12.13 8.71
CA LEU A 9 -10.17 -11.65 7.51
C LEU A 9 -10.65 -10.21 7.67
N ILE A 10 -11.29 -9.89 8.79
CA ILE A 10 -11.78 -8.53 9.09
C ILE A 10 -10.61 -7.55 9.21
N THR A 11 -9.55 -7.89 9.93
CA THR A 11 -8.41 -6.98 10.10
C THR A 11 -7.58 -6.87 8.84
N SER A 12 -7.47 -7.91 8.02
CA SER A 12 -6.85 -7.84 6.70
C SER A 12 -7.65 -6.94 5.76
N ALA A 13 -8.97 -7.08 5.73
CA ALA A 13 -9.85 -6.21 4.96
C ALA A 13 -9.71 -4.75 5.40
N PHE A 14 -9.74 -4.49 6.71
CA PHE A 14 -9.58 -3.15 7.26
C PHE A 14 -8.20 -2.56 6.96
N PHE A 15 -7.13 -3.35 7.09
CA PHE A 15 -5.78 -2.90 6.77
C PHE A 15 -5.58 -2.64 5.27
N ALA A 16 -6.05 -3.54 4.41
CA ALA A 16 -6.03 -3.38 2.96
C ALA A 16 -6.77 -2.12 2.52
N TRP A 17 -7.99 -1.92 3.04
CA TRP A 17 -8.76 -0.71 2.81
C TRP A 17 -8.03 0.56 3.28
N ASN A 18 -7.36 0.51 4.44
CA ASN A 18 -6.53 1.61 4.92
C ASN A 18 -5.37 1.94 3.98
N MET A 19 -4.64 0.93 3.53
CA MET A 19 -3.54 1.14 2.57
C MET A 19 -4.06 1.76 1.27
N GLY A 20 -5.21 1.29 0.77
CA GLY A 20 -5.81 1.82 -0.44
C GLY A 20 -5.96 3.33 -0.43
N HIS A 21 -6.60 3.88 0.61
CA HIS A 21 -6.75 5.35 0.69
C HIS A 21 -5.47 6.07 1.12
N HIS A 22 -4.60 5.45 1.92
CA HIS A 22 -3.31 6.01 2.33
C HIS A 22 -2.41 6.34 1.14
N TYR A 23 -2.37 5.46 0.13
CA TYR A 23 -1.54 5.67 -1.07
C TYR A 23 -2.24 6.44 -2.19
N ALA A 24 -3.52 6.78 -2.05
CA ALA A 24 -4.29 7.43 -3.11
C ALA A 24 -3.64 8.73 -3.58
N GLY A 25 -3.18 9.56 -2.65
CA GLY A 25 -2.52 10.82 -2.96
C GLY A 25 -1.19 10.63 -3.68
N ALA A 26 -0.36 9.66 -3.28
CA ALA A 26 0.91 9.38 -3.94
C ALA A 26 0.74 8.82 -5.35
N VAL A 27 -0.26 7.95 -5.55
CA VAL A 27 -0.51 7.30 -6.86
C VAL A 27 -1.24 8.23 -7.83
N VAL A 28 -2.35 8.83 -7.40
CA VAL A 28 -3.28 9.57 -8.27
C VAL A 28 -3.04 11.08 -8.21
N GLY A 29 -2.54 11.60 -7.09
CA GLY A 29 -2.33 13.03 -6.85
C GLY A 29 -1.52 13.74 -7.93
N PRO A 30 -0.34 13.24 -8.35
CA PRO A 30 0.45 13.90 -9.39
C PRO A 30 -0.27 14.03 -10.74
N ALA A 31 -1.02 13.01 -11.16
CA ALA A 31 -1.76 13.07 -12.43
C ALA A 31 -2.98 14.00 -12.37
N VAL A 32 -3.61 14.13 -11.20
CA VAL A 32 -4.68 15.10 -10.96
C VAL A 32 -4.12 16.52 -10.88
N GLY A 33 -3.08 16.72 -10.08
CA GLY A 33 -2.41 18.01 -9.88
C GLY A 33 -1.76 18.55 -11.15
N GLY A 34 -1.34 17.69 -12.08
CA GLY A 34 -0.90 18.11 -13.42
C GLY A 34 -2.02 18.29 -14.45
N GLY A 35 -3.30 18.21 -14.04
CA GLY A 35 -4.45 18.35 -14.93
C GLY A 35 -4.54 17.30 -16.04
N ALA A 36 -3.99 16.10 -15.80
CA ALA A 36 -3.94 15.01 -16.78
C ALA A 36 -5.15 14.06 -16.66
N ILE A 37 -5.78 13.98 -15.49
CA ILE A 37 -6.98 13.18 -15.24
C ILE A 37 -7.83 13.78 -14.10
N THR A 38 -9.13 13.51 -14.08
CA THR A 38 -9.99 13.89 -12.96
C THR A 38 -9.85 12.91 -11.80
N ILE A 39 -10.11 13.35 -10.56
CA ILE A 39 -10.01 12.51 -9.36
C ILE A 39 -10.85 11.23 -9.51
N LYS A 40 -12.12 11.37 -9.90
CA LYS A 40 -13.04 10.21 -10.05
C LYS A 40 -12.47 9.17 -11.03
N LYS A 41 -11.99 9.61 -12.20
CA LYS A 41 -11.43 8.70 -13.21
C LYS A 41 -10.10 8.11 -12.75
N GLY A 42 -9.23 8.90 -12.12
CA GLY A 42 -7.95 8.44 -11.58
C GLY A 42 -8.12 7.35 -10.53
N LEU A 43 -9.02 7.54 -9.56
CA LEU A 43 -9.30 6.54 -8.53
C LEU A 43 -9.93 5.26 -9.10
N LEU A 44 -10.84 5.37 -10.08
CA LEU A 44 -11.43 4.21 -10.76
C LEU A 44 -10.38 3.36 -11.48
N VAL A 45 -9.50 4.01 -12.27
CA VAL A 45 -8.43 3.32 -13.00
C VAL A 45 -7.40 2.75 -12.03
N ALA A 46 -7.00 3.52 -11.00
CA ALA A 46 -6.06 3.05 -10.00
C ALA A 46 -6.59 1.83 -9.23
N GLY A 47 -7.88 1.85 -8.82
CA GLY A 47 -8.51 0.71 -8.17
C GLY A 47 -8.47 -0.56 -9.03
N ALA A 48 -8.84 -0.46 -10.31
CA ALA A 48 -8.76 -1.60 -11.23
C ALA A 48 -7.32 -2.14 -11.37
N LEU A 49 -6.33 -1.24 -11.53
CA LEU A 49 -4.92 -1.63 -11.67
C LEU A 49 -4.33 -2.21 -10.39
N VAL A 50 -4.73 -1.72 -9.21
CA VAL A 50 -4.33 -2.30 -7.92
C VAL A 50 -4.87 -3.71 -7.78
N LEU A 51 -6.14 -3.95 -8.13
CA LEU A 51 -6.71 -5.30 -8.10
C LEU A 51 -5.97 -6.24 -9.07
N ILE A 52 -5.71 -5.79 -10.30
CA ILE A 52 -4.93 -6.56 -11.29
C ILE A 52 -3.53 -6.86 -10.75
N GLY A 53 -2.80 -5.85 -10.29
CA GLY A 53 -1.45 -5.99 -9.73
C GLY A 53 -1.42 -6.94 -8.54
N SER A 54 -2.46 -6.91 -7.70
CA SER A 54 -2.56 -7.82 -6.56
C SER A 54 -2.61 -9.28 -6.99
N LEU A 55 -3.47 -9.62 -7.95
CA LEU A 55 -3.64 -11.00 -8.41
C LEU A 55 -2.34 -11.59 -8.95
N VAL A 56 -1.50 -10.76 -9.59
CA VAL A 56 -0.20 -11.17 -10.14
C VAL A 56 0.99 -10.90 -9.20
N SER A 57 0.74 -10.47 -7.96
CA SER A 57 1.81 -10.11 -7.01
C SER A 57 2.78 -11.28 -6.74
N PRO A 58 4.09 -11.09 -6.92
CA PRO A 58 5.09 -12.08 -6.52
C PRO A 58 5.49 -11.96 -5.04
N VAL A 59 5.11 -10.88 -4.35
CA VAL A 59 5.70 -10.45 -3.07
C VAL A 59 5.01 -11.06 -1.84
N VAL A 60 3.77 -11.58 -1.98
CA VAL A 60 2.99 -12.13 -0.84
C VAL A 60 3.73 -13.24 -0.09
N LYS A 61 4.62 -13.98 -0.75
CA LYS A 61 5.39 -15.07 -0.12
C LYS A 61 6.45 -14.56 0.86
N THR A 62 6.91 -13.33 0.72
CA THR A 62 8.05 -12.78 1.47
C THR A 62 7.75 -12.72 2.97
N TYR A 63 6.62 -12.15 3.38
CA TYR A 63 6.33 -11.94 4.79
C TYR A 63 5.89 -13.19 5.55
N VAL A 64 5.48 -14.26 4.84
CA VAL A 64 5.09 -15.53 5.47
C VAL A 64 6.28 -16.13 6.21
N GLN A 65 7.49 -15.87 5.73
CA GLN A 65 8.74 -16.40 6.27
C GLN A 65 9.39 -15.49 7.32
N LEU A 66 8.80 -14.33 7.60
CA LEU A 66 9.38 -13.35 8.52
C LEU A 66 9.20 -13.77 9.98
N THR A 67 8.04 -14.29 10.34
CA THR A 67 7.70 -14.71 11.72
C THR A 67 6.90 -16.01 11.72
N ASN A 68 7.05 -16.81 12.77
CA ASN A 68 6.23 -18.02 12.97
C ASN A 68 5.08 -17.74 13.95
N LEU A 69 4.05 -17.05 13.47
CA LEU A 69 2.90 -16.65 14.28
C LEU A 69 1.73 -17.62 14.14
N ARG A 70 1.02 -17.82 15.26
CA ARG A 70 -0.32 -18.41 15.24
C ARG A 70 -1.34 -17.38 14.71
N PRO A 71 -2.56 -17.79 14.31
CA PRO A 71 -3.57 -16.87 13.80
C PRO A 71 -3.85 -15.63 14.66
N ALA A 72 -3.82 -15.78 15.99
CA ALA A 72 -3.97 -14.65 16.91
C ALA A 72 -2.87 -13.58 16.73
N GLY A 73 -1.63 -13.98 16.46
CA GLY A 73 -0.53 -13.07 16.20
C GLY A 73 -0.69 -12.32 14.88
N HIS A 74 -1.14 -13.00 13.82
CA HIS A 74 -1.45 -12.37 12.54
C HIS A 74 -2.58 -11.34 12.64
N TYR A 75 -3.66 -11.67 13.38
CA TYR A 75 -4.73 -10.74 13.69
C TYR A 75 -4.21 -9.51 14.43
N SER A 76 -3.45 -9.70 15.52
CA SER A 76 -2.91 -8.61 16.32
C SER A 76 -1.97 -7.70 15.53
N ALA A 77 -1.11 -8.28 14.69
CA ALA A 77 -0.21 -7.53 13.83
C ALA A 77 -0.97 -6.69 12.79
N LEU A 78 -1.99 -7.26 12.13
CA LEU A 78 -2.84 -6.54 11.19
C LEU A 78 -3.59 -5.39 11.85
N LEU A 79 -4.18 -5.63 13.03
CA LEU A 79 -4.92 -4.60 13.75
C LEU A 79 -4.01 -3.45 14.18
N SER A 80 -2.83 -3.78 14.70
CA SER A 80 -1.80 -2.79 15.07
C SER A 80 -1.37 -1.95 13.86
N ALA A 81 -1.01 -2.60 12.75
CA ALA A 81 -0.59 -1.91 11.54
C ALA A 81 -1.71 -1.02 10.98
N ALA A 82 -2.95 -1.52 10.97
CA ALA A 82 -4.11 -0.75 10.52
C ALA A 82 -4.37 0.46 11.42
N ALA A 83 -4.38 0.29 12.74
CA ALA A 83 -4.59 1.38 13.68
C ALA A 83 -3.52 2.47 13.53
N THR A 84 -2.25 2.09 13.48
CA THR A 84 -1.14 3.05 13.31
C THR A 84 -1.21 3.74 11.94
N THR A 85 -1.55 3.02 10.86
CA THR A 85 -1.73 3.62 9.54
C THR A 85 -2.90 4.60 9.52
N THR A 86 -4.02 4.27 10.17
CA THR A 86 -5.15 5.19 10.32
C THR A 86 -4.72 6.44 11.08
N LEU A 87 -4.06 6.30 12.22
CA LEU A 87 -3.57 7.44 13.01
C LEU A 87 -2.63 8.34 12.18
N ALA A 88 -1.68 7.77 11.46
CA ALA A 88 -0.78 8.51 10.59
C ALA A 88 -1.54 9.25 9.46
N THR A 89 -2.52 8.58 8.84
CA THR A 89 -3.36 9.17 7.79
C THR A 89 -4.17 10.36 8.32
N TYR A 90 -4.75 10.24 9.51
CA TYR A 90 -5.49 11.32 10.17
C TYR A 90 -4.59 12.47 10.60
N ALA A 91 -3.38 12.17 11.06
CA ALA A 91 -2.34 13.15 11.37
C ALA A 91 -1.72 13.78 10.11
N LYS A 92 -2.10 13.35 8.90
CA LYS A 92 -1.53 13.78 7.61
C LYS A 92 -0.02 13.55 7.52
N ILE A 93 0.49 12.51 8.19
CA ILE A 93 1.90 12.11 8.14
C ILE A 93 2.04 11.01 7.09
N PRO A 94 2.84 11.21 6.02
CA PRO A 94 3.14 10.14 5.08
C PRO A 94 3.99 9.06 5.78
N THR A 95 3.51 7.83 5.81
CA THR A 95 4.19 6.71 6.49
C THR A 95 4.28 5.48 5.61
N SER A 96 5.26 4.61 5.87
CA SER A 96 5.40 3.36 5.12
C SER A 96 4.58 2.24 5.78
N THR A 97 3.50 1.83 5.11
CA THR A 97 2.64 0.74 5.62
C THR A 97 3.38 -0.60 5.67
N ILE A 98 4.36 -0.80 4.78
CA ILE A 98 5.28 -1.95 4.79
C ILE A 98 6.09 -1.99 6.09
N GLN A 99 6.65 -0.86 6.51
CA GLN A 99 7.44 -0.78 7.74
C GLN A 99 6.55 -0.94 8.98
N LEU A 100 5.38 -0.31 8.98
CA LEU A 100 4.39 -0.46 10.07
C LEU A 100 3.97 -1.92 10.23
N TYR A 101 3.62 -2.60 9.14
CA TYR A 101 3.23 -4.01 9.16
C TYR A 101 4.39 -4.92 9.62
N THR A 102 5.60 -4.69 9.12
CA THR A 102 6.79 -5.45 9.53
C THR A 102 7.06 -5.29 11.03
N ALA A 103 7.01 -4.06 11.55
CA ALA A 103 7.18 -3.79 12.97
C ALA A 103 6.07 -4.45 13.81
N SER A 104 4.82 -4.42 13.36
CA SER A 104 3.71 -5.10 14.03
C SER A 104 3.86 -6.62 14.05
N LEU A 105 4.36 -7.25 12.98
CA LEU A 105 4.67 -8.69 12.96
C LEU A 105 5.78 -9.04 13.96
N ILE A 106 6.86 -8.26 13.98
CA ILE A 106 7.97 -8.46 14.91
C ILE A 106 7.49 -8.28 16.35
N GLY A 107 6.74 -7.21 16.64
CA GLY A 107 6.18 -6.95 17.96
C GLY A 107 5.27 -8.09 18.44
N ALA A 108 4.39 -8.58 17.57
CA ALA A 108 3.54 -9.73 17.88
C ALA A 108 4.36 -11.01 18.15
N ALA A 109 5.45 -11.23 17.41
CA ALA A 109 6.33 -12.38 17.61
C ALA A 109 7.07 -12.31 18.94
N LEU A 110 7.66 -11.15 19.26
CA LEU A 110 8.35 -10.94 20.54
C LEU A 110 7.42 -11.10 21.74
N ALA A 111 6.18 -10.62 21.66
CA ALA A 111 5.20 -10.73 22.73
C ALA A 111 4.85 -12.18 23.12
N VAL A 112 5.03 -13.14 22.21
CA VAL A 112 4.73 -14.56 22.45
C VAL A 112 5.99 -15.45 22.40
N GLY A 113 7.18 -14.86 22.34
CA GLY A 113 8.44 -15.59 22.22
C GLY A 113 8.61 -16.36 20.90
N ALA A 114 7.93 -15.95 19.83
CA ALA A 114 8.09 -16.56 18.51
C ALA A 114 9.35 -16.07 17.80
N ALA A 115 9.95 -16.96 17.00
CA ALA A 115 11.15 -16.64 16.23
C ALA A 115 10.87 -15.59 15.13
N VAL A 116 11.86 -14.72 14.91
CA VAL A 116 11.90 -13.74 13.83
C VAL A 116 13.06 -14.08 12.91
N ASN A 117 12.82 -14.11 11.61
CA ASN A 117 13.86 -14.31 10.61
C ASN A 117 14.69 -13.03 10.44
N LEU A 118 15.77 -12.91 11.21
CA LEU A 118 16.64 -11.73 11.21
C LEU A 118 17.37 -11.52 9.86
N GLN A 119 17.67 -12.59 9.13
CA GLN A 119 18.28 -12.48 7.82
C GLN A 119 17.32 -11.84 6.81
N LEU A 120 16.07 -12.30 6.78
CA LEU A 120 15.05 -11.69 5.94
C LEU A 120 14.76 -10.25 6.37
N LEU A 121 14.69 -9.97 7.67
CA LEU A 121 14.52 -8.61 8.18
C LEU A 121 15.65 -7.68 7.71
N ALA A 122 16.91 -8.13 7.74
CA ALA A 122 18.04 -7.36 7.25
C ALA A 122 17.91 -7.06 5.74
N VAL A 123 17.46 -8.03 4.93
CA VAL A 123 17.17 -7.83 3.50
C VAL A 123 16.09 -6.77 3.29
N LEU A 124 14.99 -6.82 4.07
CA LEU A 124 13.91 -5.84 3.99
C LEU A 124 14.42 -4.43 4.33
N VAL A 125 15.15 -4.28 5.44
CA VAL A 125 15.72 -3.00 5.87
C VAL A 125 16.69 -2.45 4.83
N ALA A 126 17.56 -3.29 4.27
CA ALA A 126 18.49 -2.89 3.20
C ALA A 126 17.72 -2.43 1.94
N ALA A 127 16.66 -3.13 1.54
CA ALA A 127 15.83 -2.75 0.41
C ALA A 127 15.14 -1.40 0.64
N TRP A 128 14.65 -1.13 1.84
CA TRP A 128 14.01 0.15 2.18
C TRP A 128 14.99 1.33 2.16
N ALA A 129 16.26 1.10 2.52
CA ALA A 129 17.31 2.11 2.38
C ALA A 129 17.73 2.31 0.92
N ALA A 130 17.84 1.22 0.15
CA ALA A 130 18.28 1.27 -1.24
C ALA A 130 17.26 1.91 -2.19
N ALA A 131 15.96 1.71 -1.97
CA ALA A 131 14.92 2.16 -2.89
C ALA A 131 14.89 3.70 -3.08
N PRO A 132 14.88 4.54 -2.02
CA PRO A 132 14.95 6.00 -2.17
C PRO A 132 16.25 6.47 -2.82
N LEU A 133 17.39 5.86 -2.48
CA LEU A 133 18.69 6.21 -3.07
C LEU A 133 18.72 5.90 -4.56
N THR A 134 18.13 4.77 -4.96
CA THR A 134 18.01 4.39 -6.38
C THR A 134 17.09 5.36 -7.12
N ALA A 135 15.94 5.70 -6.54
CA ALA A 135 15.02 6.68 -7.13
C ALA A 135 15.69 8.06 -7.29
N TYR A 136 16.43 8.52 -6.28
CA TYR A 136 17.20 9.77 -6.32
C TYR A 136 18.25 9.75 -7.44
N ALA A 137 19.01 8.67 -7.57
CA ALA A 137 20.04 8.54 -8.60
C ALA A 137 19.45 8.49 -10.03
N LEU A 138 18.28 7.87 -10.21
CA LEU A 138 17.63 7.72 -11.52
C LEU A 138 16.88 8.97 -11.98
N ALA A 139 16.35 9.78 -11.06
CA ALA A 139 15.49 10.91 -11.39
C ALA A 139 16.09 11.90 -12.41
N PRO A 140 17.38 12.31 -12.35
CA PRO A 140 17.97 13.21 -13.34
C PRO A 140 18.02 12.62 -14.76
N LEU A 141 18.23 11.30 -14.87
CA LEU A 141 18.26 10.60 -16.17
C LEU A 141 16.87 10.57 -16.79
N VAL A 142 15.86 10.20 -15.99
CA VAL A 142 14.45 10.20 -16.43
C VAL A 142 14.03 11.62 -16.85
N SER A 143 14.41 12.64 -16.08
CA SER A 143 14.08 14.04 -16.39
C SER A 143 14.61 14.49 -17.75
N LYS A 144 15.86 14.13 -18.11
CA LYS A 144 16.43 14.46 -19.43
C LYS A 144 15.70 13.80 -20.60
N LEU A 145 15.10 12.63 -20.38
CA LEU A 145 14.37 11.87 -21.39
C LEU A 145 12.87 12.23 -21.45
N THR A 146 12.39 13.09 -20.55
CA THR A 146 10.97 13.44 -20.42
C THR A 146 10.57 14.44 -21.50
N PRO A 147 9.73 14.07 -22.50
CA PRO A 147 9.26 15.02 -23.50
C PRO A 147 8.33 16.09 -22.92
N SER A 148 8.13 17.17 -23.69
CA SER A 148 7.29 18.31 -23.31
C SER A 148 5.80 17.98 -23.09
N ASN A 149 5.30 16.84 -23.60
CA ASN A 149 3.94 16.36 -23.31
C ASN A 149 3.85 15.71 -21.93
N THR A 150 3.76 16.54 -20.89
CA THR A 150 3.74 16.13 -19.49
C THR A 150 2.49 15.34 -19.09
N LYS A 151 1.34 15.58 -19.73
CA LYS A 151 0.06 14.93 -19.35
C LYS A 151 -0.01 13.44 -19.69
N LEU A 152 0.58 13.00 -20.79
CA LEU A 152 0.63 11.57 -21.11
C LEU A 152 1.52 10.82 -20.11
N LEU A 153 2.70 11.37 -19.82
CA LEU A 153 3.64 10.77 -18.88
C LEU A 153 3.08 10.69 -17.46
N LEU A 154 2.34 11.71 -17.02
CA LEU A 154 1.65 11.68 -15.73
C LEU A 154 0.63 10.55 -15.64
N ARG A 155 -0.13 10.29 -16.72
CA ARG A 155 -1.08 9.17 -16.77
C ARG A 155 -0.36 7.82 -16.77
N ILE A 156 0.72 7.67 -17.54
CA ILE A 156 1.53 6.45 -17.56
C ILE A 156 2.15 6.19 -16.18
N SER A 157 2.74 7.20 -15.56
CA SER A 157 3.31 7.12 -14.21
C SER A 157 2.26 6.73 -13.17
N MET A 158 1.08 7.33 -13.21
CA MET A 158 -0.05 6.93 -12.35
C MET A 158 -0.44 5.47 -12.57
N PHE A 159 -0.53 5.01 -13.82
CA PHE A 159 -0.92 3.62 -14.14
C PHE A 159 0.11 2.63 -13.59
N LEU A 160 1.40 2.89 -13.83
CA LEU A 160 2.48 2.07 -13.32
C LEU A 160 2.51 2.08 -11.79
N SER A 161 2.32 3.24 -11.17
CA SER A 161 2.29 3.38 -9.71
C SER A 161 1.13 2.61 -9.09
N ALA A 162 -0.05 2.65 -9.68
CA ALA A 162 -1.22 1.88 -9.24
C ALA A 162 -0.98 0.36 -9.39
N LEU A 163 -0.39 -0.08 -10.49
CA LEU A 163 -0.05 -1.48 -10.70
C LEU A 163 0.99 -1.96 -9.69
N VAL A 164 2.05 -1.17 -9.47
CA VAL A 164 3.12 -1.48 -8.49
C VAL A 164 2.58 -1.52 -7.07
N LEU A 165 1.65 -0.62 -6.71
CA LEU A 165 0.97 -0.64 -5.43
C LEU A 165 0.22 -1.97 -5.20
N GLY A 166 -0.46 -2.50 -6.23
CA GLY A 166 -1.05 -3.84 -6.18
C GLY A 166 -0.01 -4.96 -6.13
N LEU A 167 1.07 -4.86 -6.90
CA LEU A 167 2.12 -5.88 -6.96
C LEU A 167 2.90 -6.03 -5.66
N ASN A 168 3.14 -4.94 -4.93
CA ASN A 168 4.04 -4.90 -3.79
C ASN A 168 3.27 -4.84 -2.46
N ASP A 169 2.58 -3.73 -2.21
CA ASP A 169 2.00 -3.40 -0.90
C ASP A 169 0.81 -4.27 -0.51
N VAL A 170 0.10 -4.89 -1.47
CA VAL A 170 -0.98 -5.82 -1.15
C VAL A 170 -0.52 -6.97 -0.25
N SER A 171 0.76 -7.33 -0.35
CA SER A 171 1.39 -8.38 0.45
C SER A 171 1.26 -8.13 1.94
N ASN A 172 1.23 -6.86 2.38
CA ASN A 172 1.13 -6.53 3.80
C ASN A 172 -0.20 -6.98 4.40
N ALA A 173 -1.28 -7.02 3.61
CA ALA A 173 -2.58 -7.52 4.04
C ALA A 173 -2.80 -9.00 3.67
N ALA A 174 -2.35 -9.41 2.48
CA ALA A 174 -2.56 -10.77 1.96
C ALA A 174 -1.76 -11.83 2.74
N THR A 175 -0.54 -11.51 3.17
CA THR A 175 0.35 -12.50 3.82
C THR A 175 -0.25 -13.05 5.10
N SER A 176 -0.84 -12.20 5.94
CA SER A 176 -1.50 -12.65 7.17
C SER A 176 -2.67 -13.59 6.90
N LEU A 177 -3.38 -13.44 5.77
CA LEU A 177 -4.43 -14.38 5.37
C LEU A 177 -3.85 -15.75 4.99
N VAL A 178 -2.73 -15.75 4.29
CA VAL A 178 -1.98 -16.98 3.99
C VAL A 178 -1.49 -17.65 5.28
N GLY A 179 -0.99 -16.86 6.24
CA GLY A 179 -0.55 -17.34 7.55
C GLY A 179 -1.65 -18.00 8.39
N VAL A 180 -2.93 -17.73 8.09
CA VAL A 180 -4.08 -18.39 8.73
C VAL A 180 -4.73 -19.49 7.88
N GLY A 181 -4.11 -19.87 6.75
CA GLY A 181 -4.51 -20.99 5.92
C GLY A 181 -5.36 -20.65 4.68
N ILE A 182 -5.54 -19.37 4.35
CA ILE A 182 -6.20 -18.97 3.10
C ILE A 182 -5.22 -19.14 1.93
N ASP A 183 -5.67 -19.67 0.81
CA ASP A 183 -4.81 -19.85 -0.36
C ASP A 183 -4.33 -18.51 -0.94
N PHE A 184 -3.20 -18.53 -1.65
CA PHE A 184 -2.57 -17.32 -2.17
C PHE A 184 -3.46 -16.50 -3.10
N ILE A 185 -4.27 -17.15 -3.94
CA ILE A 185 -5.08 -16.45 -4.94
C ILE A 185 -6.22 -15.73 -4.23
N THR A 186 -6.91 -16.42 -3.32
CA THR A 186 -7.98 -15.83 -2.52
C THR A 186 -7.46 -14.70 -1.62
N ALA A 187 -6.31 -14.90 -0.96
CA ALA A 187 -5.69 -13.87 -0.11
C ALA A 187 -5.34 -12.60 -0.90
N LYS A 188 -4.73 -12.74 -2.08
CA LYS A 188 -4.45 -11.62 -3.00
C LYS A 188 -5.73 -10.95 -3.48
N GLY A 189 -6.70 -11.75 -3.91
CA GLY A 189 -7.98 -11.24 -4.42
C GLY A 189 -8.71 -10.41 -3.37
N LEU A 190 -8.84 -10.91 -2.14
CA LEU A 190 -9.48 -10.20 -1.04
C LEU A 190 -8.73 -8.93 -0.66
N ALA A 191 -7.42 -9.01 -0.44
CA ALA A 191 -6.62 -7.84 -0.08
C ALA A 191 -6.64 -6.78 -1.19
N GLY A 192 -6.46 -7.18 -2.45
CA GLY A 192 -6.53 -6.29 -3.61
C GLY A 192 -7.91 -5.64 -3.78
N PHE A 193 -8.98 -6.41 -3.55
CA PHE A 193 -10.35 -5.90 -3.59
C PHE A 193 -10.57 -4.83 -2.53
N PHE A 194 -10.27 -5.10 -1.25
CA PHE A 194 -10.47 -4.13 -0.18
C PHE A 194 -9.58 -2.90 -0.33
N MET A 195 -8.35 -3.07 -0.82
CA MET A 195 -7.46 -1.96 -1.16
C MET A 195 -8.02 -1.08 -2.28
N SER A 196 -8.62 -1.69 -3.29
CA SER A 196 -9.34 -0.98 -4.35
C SER A 196 -10.56 -0.23 -3.82
N ILE A 197 -11.33 -0.84 -2.92
CA ILE A 197 -12.45 -0.16 -2.25
C ILE A 197 -11.92 1.03 -1.43
N GLY A 198 -10.81 0.89 -0.71
CA GLY A 198 -10.16 1.98 0.02
C GLY A 198 -9.87 3.20 -0.85
N LEU A 199 -9.22 2.97 -2.00
CA LEU A 199 -8.98 4.01 -3.01
C LEU A 199 -10.29 4.73 -3.40
N LEU A 200 -11.33 3.96 -3.72
CA LEU A 200 -12.59 4.51 -4.23
C LEU A 200 -13.40 5.25 -3.16
N THR A 201 -13.42 4.78 -1.92
CA THR A 201 -14.28 5.33 -0.87
C THR A 201 -13.67 6.51 -0.15
N TRP A 202 -12.36 6.50 0.11
CA TRP A 202 -11.71 7.52 0.95
C TRP A 202 -10.50 8.17 0.28
N GLY A 203 -9.95 7.57 -0.78
CA GLY A 203 -8.75 8.08 -1.44
C GLY A 203 -8.87 9.53 -1.94
N ARG A 204 -10.08 10.01 -2.24
CA ARG A 204 -10.35 11.38 -2.67
C ARG A 204 -9.71 12.45 -1.75
N ARG A 205 -9.78 12.30 -0.43
CA ARG A 205 -9.29 13.32 0.52
C ARG A 205 -7.77 13.54 0.42
N LEU A 206 -7.01 12.45 0.30
CA LEU A 206 -5.56 12.50 0.15
C LEU A 206 -5.17 12.96 -1.27
N VAL A 207 -5.92 12.56 -2.29
CA VAL A 207 -5.73 13.07 -3.66
C VAL A 207 -5.96 14.58 -3.74
N GLU A 208 -6.98 15.12 -3.07
CA GLU A 208 -7.23 16.56 -3.01
C GLU A 208 -6.13 17.30 -2.26
N THR A 209 -5.60 16.72 -1.18
CA THR A 209 -4.49 17.32 -0.40
C THR A 209 -3.20 17.35 -1.23
N ILE A 210 -2.71 16.19 -1.68
CA ILE A 210 -1.45 16.09 -2.42
C ILE A 210 -1.58 16.70 -3.82
N GLY A 211 -2.68 16.46 -4.51
CA GLY A 211 -2.93 17.05 -5.84
C GLY A 211 -3.05 18.58 -5.79
N GLY A 212 -3.61 19.13 -4.71
CA GLY A 212 -3.66 20.57 -4.46
C GLY A 212 -2.28 21.18 -4.21
N GLU A 213 -1.42 20.50 -3.44
CA GLU A 213 -0.01 20.89 -3.23
C GLU A 213 0.81 20.87 -4.54
N LEU A 214 0.45 20.01 -5.50
CA LEU A 214 1.14 19.84 -6.78
C LEU A 214 0.62 20.76 -7.92
N GLY A 215 -0.45 21.53 -7.71
CA GLY A 215 -0.75 22.70 -8.54
C GLY A 215 -1.87 22.64 -9.59
N VAL A 216 -3.12 22.45 -9.17
CA VAL A 216 -4.26 23.18 -9.79
C VAL A 216 -5.17 23.71 -8.69
N SER A 217 -5.36 25.04 -8.69
CA SER A 217 -6.09 25.90 -7.77
C SER A 217 -7.32 25.30 -7.08
N ALA A 218 -7.49 25.67 -5.81
CA ALA A 218 -8.82 25.78 -5.20
C ALA A 218 -9.75 26.58 -6.14
N PRO A 219 -10.88 26.03 -6.59
CA PRO A 219 -11.95 26.82 -7.15
C PRO A 219 -12.79 27.37 -5.99
N GLY A 220 -12.72 28.68 -5.74
CA GLY A 220 -13.73 29.41 -4.98
C GLY A 220 -13.36 29.81 -3.54
N HIS A 221 -12.62 30.90 -3.41
CA HIS A 221 -13.01 31.95 -2.48
C HIS A 221 -13.26 33.21 -3.32
N ILE A 222 -14.54 33.41 -3.66
CA ILE A 222 -15.11 34.75 -3.91
C ILE A 222 -15.51 35.29 -2.54
#